data_AF-A0A1G7FZ25-F1
#
_entry.id   AF-A0A1G7FZ25-F1
#
_cell.length_a   1.000
_cell.length_b   1.000
_cell.length_c   1.000
_cell.angle_alpha   90.00
_cell.angle_beta   90.00
_cell.angle_gamma   90.00
#
_symmetry.space_group_name_H-M   'P 1'
#
loop_
_entity.id
_entity.type
_entity.pdbx_description
1 polymer ?
#
loop_
_entity_poly.entity_id
_entity_poly.type
_entity_poly.pdbx_seq_one_letter_code
_entity_poly.pdbx_strand_id
1 'polypeptide(L)'
;MDEDNKIPAFEYILLKLNDWYHEVFPNKKEEENDISILKAMKLLFFTASVNRSDKGGEHEDLLDIFGNFQAWPYGHVEADVYNNFRNSTNIVLDRHKLIISNIEAIENWANKNPELSNKINGSIKALKEKNIDLIKKGAFDLVDISHSYLTWIYYHQYRKEHNTTIPIAEIRNEEKYYS
;
A
#
# COMPACT_ATOMS: atom_id res chain seq x y z
N MET A 1 7.17 14.61 -9.38
CA MET A 1 7.55 13.25 -9.77
C MET A 1 6.44 12.73 -10.66
N ASP A 2 6.76 12.17 -11.83
CA ASP A 2 5.74 11.83 -12.85
C ASP A 2 4.68 10.86 -12.31
N GLU A 3 3.41 11.17 -12.57
CA GLU A 3 2.27 10.27 -12.34
C GLU A 3 2.48 8.89 -12.99
N ASP A 4 3.29 8.84 -14.05
CA ASP A 4 3.63 7.65 -14.84
C ASP A 4 4.28 6.52 -14.01
N ASN A 5 4.93 6.83 -12.89
CA ASN A 5 5.57 5.80 -12.05
C ASN A 5 4.65 5.20 -10.99
N LYS A 6 3.44 5.74 -10.77
CA LYS A 6 2.58 5.32 -9.66
C LYS A 6 2.07 3.89 -9.81
N ILE A 7 1.55 3.53 -10.98
CA ILE A 7 1.04 2.17 -11.25
C ILE A 7 2.18 1.14 -11.28
N PRO A 8 3.29 1.36 -11.99
CA PRO A 8 4.44 0.46 -11.92
C PRO A 8 5.00 0.30 -10.49
N ALA A 9 5.04 1.37 -9.69
CA ALA A 9 5.43 1.29 -8.29
C ALA A 9 4.45 0.45 -7.46
N PHE A 10 3.15 0.59 -7.70
CA PHE A 10 2.13 -0.24 -7.07
C PHE A 10 2.26 -1.72 -7.47
N GLU A 11 2.53 -2.02 -8.74
CA GLU A 11 2.81 -3.39 -9.20
C GLU A 11 4.03 -3.98 -8.48
N TYR A 12 5.10 -3.21 -8.32
CA TYR A 12 6.28 -3.64 -7.57
C TYR A 12 5.98 -3.87 -6.08
N ILE A 13 5.17 -3.00 -5.45
CA ILE A 13 4.69 -3.22 -4.08
C ILE A 13 3.91 -4.54 -4.00
N LEU A 14 3.00 -4.81 -4.94
CA LEU A 14 2.24 -6.06 -4.96
C LEU A 14 3.12 -7.29 -5.15
N LEU A 15 4.16 -7.21 -5.99
CA LEU A 15 5.16 -8.28 -6.10
C LEU A 15 5.84 -8.52 -4.74
N LYS A 16 6.26 -7.48 -4.02
CA LYS A 16 6.89 -7.63 -2.70
C LYS A 16 5.94 -8.12 -1.61
N LEU A 17 4.66 -7.75 -1.68
CA LEU A 17 3.62 -8.29 -0.80
C LEU A 17 3.31 -9.75 -1.12
N ASN A 18 3.36 -10.15 -2.41
CA ASN A 18 3.24 -11.54 -2.84
C ASN A 18 4.41 -12.39 -2.31
N ASP A 19 5.64 -11.90 -2.47
CA ASP A 19 6.84 -12.53 -1.91
C ASP A 19 6.67 -12.74 -0.39
N TRP A 20 6.27 -11.69 0.34
CA TRP A 20 6.02 -11.76 1.78
C TRP A 20 4.89 -12.74 2.13
N TYR A 21 3.80 -12.77 1.37
CA TYR A 21 2.72 -13.73 1.58
C TYR A 21 3.22 -15.17 1.56
N HIS A 22 4.02 -15.52 0.56
CA HIS A 22 4.59 -16.86 0.41
C HIS A 22 5.67 -17.17 1.44
N GLU A 23 6.42 -16.17 1.92
CA GLU A 23 7.33 -16.34 3.07
C GLU A 23 6.58 -16.80 4.32
N VAL A 24 5.39 -16.25 4.60
CA VAL A 24 4.62 -16.59 5.81
C VAL A 24 3.66 -17.77 5.61
N PHE A 25 3.31 -18.10 4.37
CA PHE A 25 2.46 -19.23 3.99
C PHE A 25 3.18 -20.15 2.96
N PRO A 26 4.31 -20.77 3.31
CA PRO A 26 5.17 -21.49 2.35
C PRO A 26 4.52 -22.70 1.67
N ASN A 27 3.40 -23.19 2.21
CA ASN A 27 2.66 -24.34 1.67
C ASN A 27 1.46 -23.92 0.82
N LYS A 28 1.11 -22.64 0.77
CA LYS A 28 0.00 -22.15 -0.05
C LYS A 28 0.45 -21.98 -1.48
N LYS A 29 -0.43 -22.33 -2.40
CA LYS A 29 -0.20 -22.11 -3.83
C LYS A 29 -0.57 -20.68 -4.22
N GLU A 30 -0.13 -20.24 -5.40
CA GLU A 30 -0.42 -18.90 -5.92
C GLU A 30 -1.94 -18.62 -5.99
N GLU A 31 -2.74 -19.61 -6.36
CA GLU A 31 -4.20 -19.49 -6.41
C GLU A 31 -4.87 -19.27 -5.04
N GLU A 32 -4.15 -19.56 -3.95
CA GLU A 32 -4.62 -19.36 -2.58
C GLU A 32 -4.22 -17.99 -2.01
N ASN A 33 -3.49 -17.18 -2.78
CA ASN A 33 -3.17 -15.80 -2.40
C ASN A 33 -4.47 -14.98 -2.26
N ASP A 34 -4.74 -14.53 -1.04
CA ASP A 34 -5.96 -13.83 -0.66
C ASP A 34 -5.82 -12.30 -0.67
N ILE A 35 -4.76 -11.77 -1.27
CA ILE A 35 -4.55 -10.34 -1.47
C ILE A 35 -5.57 -9.84 -2.51
N SER A 36 -6.78 -9.59 -2.02
CA SER A 36 -7.83 -8.87 -2.75
C SER A 36 -7.47 -7.39 -2.94
N ILE A 37 -8.17 -6.69 -3.85
CA ILE A 37 -8.05 -5.24 -4.03
C ILE A 37 -8.20 -4.47 -2.72
N LEU A 38 -9.13 -4.88 -1.84
CA LEU A 38 -9.33 -4.19 -0.56
C LEU A 38 -8.09 -4.37 0.33
N LYS A 39 -7.60 -5.60 0.47
CA LYS A 39 -6.37 -5.91 1.23
C LYS A 39 -5.16 -5.18 0.66
N ALA A 40 -5.00 -5.18 -0.66
CA ALA A 40 -3.96 -4.45 -1.37
C ALA A 40 -4.00 -2.94 -1.08
N MET A 41 -5.17 -2.29 -1.09
CA MET A 41 -5.29 -0.87 -0.76
C MET A 41 -4.90 -0.57 0.69
N LYS A 42 -5.23 -1.45 1.63
CA LYS A 42 -4.81 -1.29 3.03
C LYS A 42 -3.32 -1.46 3.19
N LEU A 43 -2.75 -2.51 2.60
CA LEU A 43 -1.31 -2.75 2.63
C LEU A 43 -0.53 -1.65 1.93
N LEU A 44 -1.06 -1.07 0.84
CA LEU A 44 -0.48 0.11 0.20
C LEU A 44 -0.43 1.30 1.15
N PHE A 45 -1.53 1.61 1.84
CA PHE A 45 -1.55 2.70 2.83
C PHE A 45 -0.54 2.48 3.97
N PHE A 46 -0.50 1.28 4.52
CA PHE A 46 0.46 0.97 5.59
C PHE A 46 1.90 1.04 5.10
N THR A 47 2.19 0.48 3.91
CA THR A 47 3.53 0.53 3.30
C THR A 47 3.93 1.97 2.99
N ALA A 48 3.02 2.78 2.44
CA ALA A 48 3.33 4.14 2.05
C ALA A 48 3.59 5.06 3.23
N SER A 49 2.99 4.78 4.40
CA SER A 49 3.07 5.64 5.58
C SER A 49 3.91 5.06 6.74
N VAL A 50 4.63 3.95 6.52
CA VAL A 50 5.34 3.23 7.58
C VAL A 50 6.57 3.98 8.10
N ASN A 51 7.33 4.59 7.18
CA ASN A 51 8.52 5.35 7.55
C ASN A 51 8.08 6.70 8.09
N ARG A 52 8.68 7.11 9.21
CA ARG A 52 8.52 8.48 9.69
C ARG A 52 9.60 9.33 9.04
N SER A 53 9.27 10.59 8.80
CA SER A 53 10.31 11.58 8.58
C SER A 53 10.98 11.83 9.92
N ASP A 54 12.22 11.41 10.05
CA ASP A 54 13.07 11.85 11.13
C ASP A 54 13.38 13.34 10.96
N LYS A 55 13.66 13.99 12.10
CA LYS A 55 13.76 15.44 12.21
C LYS A 55 14.97 15.94 11.40
N GLY A 56 14.71 16.40 10.17
CA GLY A 56 15.64 17.21 9.38
C GLY A 56 16.14 16.61 8.05
N GLY A 57 15.60 15.47 7.60
CA GLY A 57 16.00 14.81 6.35
C GLY A 57 14.89 14.71 5.28
N GLU A 58 15.27 14.23 4.08
CA GLU A 58 14.35 13.83 3.02
C GLU A 58 13.37 12.75 3.52
N HIS A 59 12.11 12.85 3.13
CA HIS A 59 11.07 11.92 3.60
C HIS A 59 11.32 10.51 3.02
N GLU A 60 11.65 9.52 3.85
CA GLU A 60 11.86 8.12 3.42
C GLU A 60 10.55 7.34 3.19
N ASP A 61 9.39 7.95 3.39
CA ASP A 61 8.07 7.37 3.13
C ASP A 61 7.64 7.46 1.66
N LEU A 62 6.60 6.74 1.26
CA LEU A 62 6.12 6.74 -0.12
C LEU A 62 4.96 7.71 -0.36
N LEU A 63 4.67 8.64 0.57
CA LEU A 63 3.51 9.53 0.46
C LEU A 63 3.67 10.59 -0.65
N ASP A 64 4.91 10.95 -1.00
CA ASP A 64 5.16 11.86 -2.13
C ASP A 64 4.88 11.19 -3.50
N ILE A 65 4.69 9.87 -3.50
CA ILE A 65 4.37 9.02 -4.65
C ILE A 65 2.88 8.70 -4.61
N PHE A 66 2.45 8.13 -3.49
CA PHE A 66 1.07 7.78 -3.18
C PHE A 66 0.45 8.90 -2.35
N GLY A 67 0.23 10.05 -2.98
CA GLY A 67 -0.24 11.25 -2.30
C GLY A 67 -1.76 11.42 -2.25
N ASN A 68 -2.51 10.68 -3.08
CA ASN A 68 -3.95 10.88 -3.22
C ASN A 68 -4.77 9.93 -2.33
N PHE A 69 -4.40 9.82 -1.05
CA PHE A 69 -5.17 9.03 -0.09
C PHE A 69 -6.46 9.76 0.31
N GLN A 70 -7.58 9.06 0.20
CA GLN A 70 -8.91 9.56 0.56
C GLN A 70 -9.55 8.72 1.65
N ALA A 71 -10.41 9.34 2.46
CA ALA A 71 -11.13 8.67 3.54
C ALA A 71 -12.42 8.01 3.01
N TRP A 72 -12.36 6.73 2.68
CA TRP A 72 -13.50 5.95 2.17
C TRP A 72 -14.16 5.14 3.29
N PRO A 73 -15.38 4.61 3.11
CA PRO A 73 -16.02 3.75 4.12
C PRO A 73 -15.15 2.58 4.57
N TYR A 74 -14.31 2.06 3.67
CA TYR A 74 -13.39 0.96 3.94
C TYR A 74 -11.96 1.43 4.31
N GLY A 75 -11.80 2.63 4.88
CA GLY A 75 -10.51 3.17 5.31
C GLY A 75 -9.83 4.06 4.25
N HIS A 76 -8.53 4.32 4.39
CA HIS A 76 -7.74 5.08 3.41
C HIS A 76 -7.61 4.37 2.06
N VAL A 77 -7.92 5.05 0.97
CA VAL A 77 -7.75 4.49 -0.39
C VAL A 77 -6.95 5.48 -1.22
N GLU A 78 -5.88 5.01 -1.86
CA GLU A 78 -5.14 5.82 -2.85
C GLU A 78 -5.97 5.87 -4.13
N ALA A 79 -6.57 7.01 -4.41
CA ALA A 79 -7.61 7.13 -5.43
C ALA A 79 -7.06 6.94 -6.85
N ASP A 80 -5.83 7.38 -7.12
CA ASP A 80 -5.22 7.26 -8.45
C ASP A 80 -4.91 5.80 -8.76
N VAL A 81 -4.38 5.05 -7.79
CA VAL A 81 -4.17 3.61 -7.91
C VAL A 81 -5.51 2.90 -8.06
N TYR A 82 -6.49 3.18 -7.20
CA TYR A 82 -7.79 2.50 -7.26
C TYR A 82 -8.52 2.71 -8.60
N ASN A 83 -8.39 3.89 -9.20
CA ASN A 83 -9.01 4.19 -10.48
C ASN A 83 -8.28 3.57 -11.67
N ASN A 84 -6.96 3.33 -11.56
CA ASN A 84 -6.13 2.95 -12.71
C ASN A 84 -5.53 1.53 -12.63
N PHE A 85 -5.58 0.82 -11.50
CA PHE A 85 -4.93 -0.50 -11.36
C PHE A 85 -5.44 -1.54 -12.38
N ARG A 86 -6.70 -1.41 -12.81
CA ARG A 86 -7.31 -2.32 -13.81
C ARG A 86 -6.71 -2.18 -15.21
N ASN A 87 -5.99 -1.10 -15.48
CA ASN A 87 -5.31 -0.86 -16.75
C ASN A 87 -3.96 -1.59 -16.82
N SER A 88 -3.48 -2.13 -15.70
CA SER A 88 -2.26 -2.93 -15.67
C SER A 88 -2.45 -4.24 -16.43
N THR A 89 -1.45 -4.62 -17.22
CA THR A 89 -1.33 -5.93 -17.87
C THR A 89 -0.37 -6.87 -17.13
N ASN A 90 0.37 -6.36 -16.13
CA ASN A 90 1.39 -7.12 -15.40
C ASN A 90 0.83 -7.88 -14.20
N ILE A 91 -0.36 -7.52 -13.73
CA ILE A 91 -1.06 -8.15 -12.61
C ILE A 91 -2.51 -8.44 -12.95
N VAL A 92 -3.11 -9.40 -12.25
CA VAL A 92 -4.56 -9.56 -12.15
C VAL A 92 -4.93 -9.42 -10.68
N LEU A 93 -5.60 -8.32 -10.33
CA LEU A 93 -6.05 -8.03 -8.98
C LEU A 93 -7.57 -7.91 -8.97
N ASP A 94 -8.24 -8.76 -8.19
CA ASP A 94 -9.69 -8.77 -8.07
C ASP A 94 -10.14 -8.70 -6.60
N ARG A 95 -11.44 -8.90 -6.37
CA ARG A 95 -12.05 -8.83 -5.03
C ARG A 95 -11.65 -9.97 -4.09
N HIS A 96 -10.93 -10.98 -4.56
CA HIS A 96 -10.59 -12.20 -3.85
C HIS A 96 -9.08 -12.48 -3.84
N LYS A 97 -8.36 -12.16 -4.93
CA LYS A 97 -6.97 -12.58 -5.10
C LYS A 97 -6.12 -11.61 -5.91
N LEU A 98 -4.81 -11.85 -5.81
CA LEU A 98 -3.74 -11.28 -6.62
C LEU A 98 -3.09 -12.41 -7.42
N ILE A 99 -2.79 -12.14 -8.69
CA ILE A 99 -1.91 -12.97 -9.53
C ILE A 99 -0.91 -12.04 -10.19
N ILE A 100 0.38 -12.40 -10.12
CA ILE A 100 1.42 -11.71 -10.89
C ILE A 100 1.55 -12.35 -12.26
N SER A 101 1.17 -11.63 -13.31
CA SER A 101 1.15 -12.13 -14.69
C SER A 101 2.47 -11.91 -15.44
N ASN A 102 3.24 -10.87 -15.06
CA ASN A 102 4.48 -10.51 -15.74
C ASN A 102 5.54 -10.01 -14.75
N ILE A 103 6.17 -10.96 -14.04
CA ILE A 103 7.23 -10.68 -13.07
C ILE A 103 8.40 -9.93 -13.73
N GLU A 104 8.81 -10.37 -14.93
CA GLU A 104 9.96 -9.79 -15.63
C GLU A 104 9.76 -8.29 -15.93
N ALA A 105 8.58 -7.87 -16.38
CA ALA A 105 8.31 -6.46 -16.63
C ALA A 105 8.36 -5.61 -15.34
N ILE A 106 7.82 -6.13 -14.24
CA ILE A 106 7.81 -5.47 -12.93
C ILE A 106 9.25 -5.32 -12.41
N GLU A 107 10.06 -6.38 -12.48
CA GLU A 107 11.46 -6.36 -12.07
C GLU A 107 12.31 -5.45 -12.97
N ASN A 108 12.07 -5.46 -14.29
CA ASN A 108 12.73 -4.56 -15.23
C ASN A 108 12.42 -3.09 -14.93
N TRP A 109 11.18 -2.75 -14.55
CA TRP A 109 10.85 -1.40 -14.08
C TRP A 109 11.61 -1.06 -12.80
N ALA A 110 11.67 -1.98 -11.83
CA ALA A 110 12.36 -1.76 -10.56
C ALA A 110 13.87 -1.53 -10.74
N ASN A 111 14.50 -2.28 -11.66
CA ASN A 111 15.91 -2.13 -12.02
C ASN A 111 16.20 -0.80 -12.72
N LYS A 112 15.25 -0.28 -13.52
CA LYS A 112 15.35 1.03 -14.16
C LYS A 112 15.08 2.20 -13.20
N ASN A 113 14.41 1.94 -12.08
CA ASN A 113 14.03 2.94 -11.07
C ASN A 113 14.60 2.58 -9.68
N PRO A 114 15.93 2.46 -9.52
CA PRO A 114 16.55 1.92 -8.32
C PRO A 114 16.29 2.74 -7.05
N GLU A 115 16.21 4.06 -7.16
CA GLU A 115 15.90 4.93 -6.01
C GLU A 115 14.53 4.59 -5.41
N LEU A 116 13.52 4.53 -6.27
CA LEU A 116 12.15 4.24 -5.89
C LEU A 116 11.98 2.78 -5.44
N SER A 117 12.53 1.82 -6.18
CA SER A 117 12.43 0.41 -5.79
C SER A 117 13.14 0.13 -4.46
N ASN A 118 14.27 0.79 -4.17
CA ASN A 118 14.92 0.71 -2.86
C ASN A 118 14.06 1.32 -1.74
N LYS A 119 13.41 2.46 -1.99
CA LYS A 119 12.49 3.07 -1.02
C LYS A 119 11.29 2.17 -0.70
N ILE A 120 10.75 1.49 -1.73
CA ILE A 120 9.70 0.47 -1.57
C ILE A 120 10.21 -0.71 -0.74
N ASN A 121 11.39 -1.25 -1.08
CA ASN A 121 11.98 -2.36 -0.33
C ASN A 121 12.22 -2.00 1.15
N GLY A 122 12.72 -0.79 1.42
CA GLY A 122 12.88 -0.25 2.76
C GLY A 122 11.55 -0.15 3.52
N SER A 123 10.50 0.35 2.86
CA SER A 123 9.16 0.45 3.43
C SER A 123 8.55 -0.92 3.75
N ILE A 124 8.67 -1.90 2.84
CA ILE A 124 8.20 -3.27 3.08
C ILE A 124 8.94 -3.89 4.27
N LYS A 125 10.28 -3.72 4.33
CA LYS A 125 11.09 -4.20 5.45
C LYS A 125 10.64 -3.56 6.78
N ALA A 126 10.48 -2.25 6.82
CA ALA A 126 10.01 -1.54 8.01
C ALA A 126 8.62 -2.02 8.44
N LEU A 127 7.72 -2.30 7.48
CA LEU A 127 6.39 -2.82 7.79
C LEU A 127 6.44 -4.24 8.38
N LYS A 128 7.30 -5.11 7.83
CA LYS A 128 7.58 -6.45 8.41
C LYS A 128 8.11 -6.35 9.85
N GLU A 129 9.01 -5.41 10.11
CA GLU A 129 9.57 -5.16 11.45
C GLU A 129 8.52 -4.65 12.44
N LYS A 130 7.53 -3.86 11.98
CA LYS A 130 6.41 -3.41 12.81
C LYS A 130 5.43 -4.52 13.12
N ASN A 131 5.03 -5.30 12.12
CA ASN A 131 4.15 -6.44 12.31
C ASN A 131 4.28 -7.46 11.16
N ILE A 132 4.98 -8.57 11.42
CA ILE A 132 5.17 -9.66 10.46
C ILE A 132 3.85 -10.38 10.10
N ASP A 133 2.88 -10.37 11.00
CA ASP A 133 1.58 -11.02 10.82
C ASP A 133 0.55 -10.11 10.14
N LEU A 134 0.90 -8.86 9.82
CA LEU A 134 0.00 -7.94 9.13
C LEU A 134 -0.47 -8.51 7.78
N ILE A 135 0.42 -9.18 7.04
CA ILE A 135 0.08 -9.83 5.77
C ILE A 135 -0.88 -11.02 5.93
N LYS A 136 -0.94 -11.63 7.12
CA LYS A 136 -1.85 -12.75 7.44
C LYS A 136 -3.27 -12.31 7.74
N LYS A 137 -3.47 -11.04 8.08
CA LYS A 137 -4.79 -10.48 8.41
C LYS A 137 -5.72 -10.50 7.20
N GLY A 138 -7.01 -10.66 7.47
CA GLY A 138 -8.06 -10.51 6.47
C GLY A 138 -8.22 -9.04 6.06
N ALA A 139 -8.88 -8.82 4.92
CA ALA A 139 -9.11 -7.46 4.42
C ALA A 139 -9.84 -6.57 5.43
N PHE A 140 -10.84 -7.10 6.14
CA PHE A 140 -11.60 -6.35 7.15
C PHE A 140 -10.80 -6.05 8.42
N ASP A 141 -9.96 -6.99 8.89
CA ASP A 141 -9.08 -6.72 10.02
C ASP A 141 -8.12 -5.54 9.72
N LEU A 142 -7.63 -5.45 8.47
CA LEU A 142 -6.81 -4.34 8.01
C LEU A 142 -7.60 -3.03 7.87
N VAL A 143 -8.89 -3.12 7.54
CA VAL A 143 -9.80 -1.97 7.54
C VAL A 143 -9.94 -1.43 8.96
N ASP A 144 -10.19 -2.30 9.94
CA ASP A 144 -10.34 -1.92 11.35
C ASP A 144 -9.07 -1.23 11.90
N ILE A 145 -7.89 -1.73 11.52
CA ILE A 145 -6.62 -1.06 11.85
C ILE A 145 -6.57 0.33 11.19
N SER A 146 -6.90 0.44 9.90
CA SER A 146 -6.89 1.73 9.20
C SER A 146 -7.91 2.73 9.76
N HIS A 147 -9.01 2.26 10.36
CA HIS A 147 -10.01 3.10 11.02
C HIS A 147 -9.52 3.68 12.35
N SER A 148 -8.44 3.15 12.92
CA SER A 148 -7.85 3.67 14.16
C SER A 148 -7.03 4.96 13.96
N TYR A 149 -6.74 5.31 12.69
CA TYR A 149 -5.98 6.50 12.32
C TYR A 149 -6.85 7.76 12.40
N LEU A 150 -6.30 8.82 13.00
CA LEU A 150 -7.01 10.08 13.25
C LEU A 150 -7.45 10.75 11.95
N THR A 151 -6.61 10.69 10.91
CA THR A 151 -6.95 11.28 9.61
C THR A 151 -8.21 10.65 9.01
N TRP A 152 -8.35 9.33 9.08
CA TRP A 152 -9.56 8.69 8.59
C TRP A 152 -10.79 9.07 9.40
N ILE A 153 -10.69 9.02 10.73
CA ILE A 153 -11.78 9.38 11.64
C ILE A 153 -12.26 10.81 11.35
N TYR A 154 -11.33 11.76 11.25
CA TYR A 154 -11.64 13.17 11.00
C TYR A 154 -12.36 13.38 9.67
N TYR A 155 -11.80 12.91 8.55
CA TYR A 155 -12.36 13.15 7.24
C TYR A 155 -13.64 12.35 6.98
N HIS A 156 -13.67 11.09 7.39
CA HIS A 156 -14.81 10.20 7.12
C HIS A 156 -15.97 10.41 8.10
N GLN A 157 -15.70 10.43 9.41
CA GLN A 157 -16.77 10.45 10.42
C GLN A 157 -17.23 11.87 10.75
N TYR A 158 -16.30 12.81 10.91
CA TYR A 158 -16.63 14.18 11.33
C TYR A 158 -17.01 15.07 10.15
N ARG A 159 -16.16 15.14 9.11
CA ARG A 159 -16.45 16.00 7.95
C ARG A 159 -17.48 15.41 7.00
N LYS A 160 -17.66 14.08 7.00
CA LYS A 160 -18.48 13.34 6.01
C LYS A 160 -18.09 13.68 4.56
N GLU A 161 -16.81 14.00 4.38
CA GLU A 161 -16.21 14.38 3.12
C GLU A 161 -15.67 13.11 2.44
N HIS A 162 -16.61 12.22 2.11
CA HIS A 162 -16.30 11.00 1.38
C HIS A 162 -15.69 11.42 0.03
N ASN A 163 -14.44 11.04 -0.21
CA ASN A 163 -13.63 11.36 -1.40
C ASN A 163 -12.80 12.66 -1.37
N THR A 164 -12.65 13.32 -0.22
CA THR A 164 -11.63 14.38 -0.10
C THR A 164 -10.25 13.77 0.15
N THR A 165 -9.26 14.24 -0.60
CA THR A 165 -7.86 13.90 -0.40
C THR A 165 -7.39 14.40 0.96
N ILE A 166 -6.86 13.48 1.76
CA ILE A 166 -6.24 13.76 3.05
C ILE A 166 -4.85 14.34 2.77
N PRO A 167 -4.49 15.51 3.32
CA PRO A 167 -3.16 16.07 3.15
C PRO A 167 -2.07 15.09 3.64
N ILE A 168 -1.07 14.83 2.79
CA ILE A 168 0.01 13.90 3.12
C ILE A 168 0.78 14.29 4.40
N ALA A 169 0.85 15.59 4.71
CA ALA A 169 1.47 16.09 5.92
C ALA A 169 0.70 15.66 7.19
N GLU A 170 -0.62 15.54 7.13
CA GLU A 170 -1.43 15.03 8.24
C GLU A 170 -1.22 13.54 8.42
N ILE A 171 -1.20 12.79 7.31
CA ILE A 171 -0.86 11.36 7.34
C ILE A 171 0.55 11.19 7.92
N ARG A 172 1.54 11.93 7.46
CA ARG A 172 2.94 11.77 7.90
C ARG A 172 3.13 12.01 9.41
N ASN A 173 2.37 12.94 9.98
CA ASN A 173 2.54 13.37 11.38
C ASN A 173 1.65 12.62 12.39
N GLU A 174 0.65 11.87 11.95
CA GLU A 174 -0.22 11.13 12.85
C GLU A 174 0.47 9.89 13.46
N GLU A 175 -0.11 9.41 14.57
CA GLU A 175 0.27 8.14 15.17
C GLU A 175 -0.10 6.97 14.26
N LYS A 176 0.78 5.96 14.22
CA LYS A 176 0.69 4.83 13.28
C LYS A 176 0.31 3.56 14.02
N TYR A 177 -0.62 2.81 13.45
CA TYR A 177 -1.17 1.59 14.03
C TYR A 177 -0.96 0.42 13.07
N TYR A 178 -0.47 -0.70 13.60
CA TYR A 178 -0.20 -1.91 12.80
C TYR A 178 -0.82 -3.17 13.43
N SER A 179 -1.62 -3.03 14.49
CA SER A 179 -2.22 -4.15 15.23
C SER A 179 -3.49 -3.72 15.95
#